data_AF-A0A3E2CNT1-F1
#
_entry.id   AF-A0A3E2CNT1-F1
#
_cell.length_a   1.000
_cell.length_b   1.000
_cell.length_c   1.000
_cell.angle_alpha   90.00
_cell.angle_beta   90.00
_cell.angle_gamma   90.00
#
_symmetry.space_group_name_H-M   'P 1'
#
loop_
_entity.id
_entity.type
_entity.pdbx_description
1 polymer ?
#
loop_
_entity_poly.entity_id
_entity_poly.type
_entity_poly.pdbx_seq_one_letter_code
_entity_poly.pdbx_strand_id
1 'polypeptide(L)'
;MYFIAILNKHSEYYQSYLVRHFKEKISETVVELPVIEHSDLNHEYTVDDIDWQYMEDRIKELDAYLKVTNLDDYELTDEDKKILSLSRKSASNENGSLETDCENGTLRFKKFKVVDIFEVKNTKCFMKNDLILNSGNTPYITASDRNNSVMSYIACSEEQLDKGHCIFIGGKTLTFSYQDQDFVSNDSHNLVLYPKYLKIFSKYVYMYMIDSLQKSLKSKYYWGDSISNRKIQKDTFTLPVTPDGEPDFDYMERYIRAIEKLTIADVVKYKDKVIDTA
;
A
#
# COMPACT_ATOMS: atom_id res chain seq x y z
N MET A 1 -4.49 5.68 23.98
CA MET A 1 -4.19 5.48 22.54
C MET A 1 -4.76 6.58 21.65
N TYR A 2 -6.06 6.85 21.78
CA TYR A 2 -6.82 7.72 20.87
C TYR A 2 -6.30 9.16 20.79
N PHE A 3 -6.06 9.81 21.94
CA PHE A 3 -5.53 11.18 22.00
C PHE A 3 -4.14 11.32 21.36
N ILE A 4 -3.22 10.40 21.64
CA ILE A 4 -1.87 10.43 21.04
C ILE A 4 -1.98 10.25 19.52
N ALA A 5 -2.82 9.31 19.05
CA ALA A 5 -3.03 9.10 17.63
C ALA A 5 -3.63 10.34 16.93
N ILE A 6 -4.64 10.98 17.55
CA ILE A 6 -5.21 12.23 17.03
C ILE A 6 -4.16 13.35 17.01
N LEU A 7 -3.44 13.58 18.10
CA LEU A 7 -2.45 14.65 18.15
C LEU A 7 -1.30 14.40 17.16
N ASN A 8 -0.89 13.14 16.96
CA ASN A 8 0.09 12.78 15.94
C ASN A 8 -0.45 12.97 14.52
N LYS A 9 -1.75 12.81 14.27
CA LYS A 9 -2.37 13.18 12.98
C LYS A 9 -2.18 14.67 12.66
N HIS A 10 -2.04 15.51 13.69
CA HIS A 10 -1.74 16.94 13.56
C HIS A 10 -0.24 17.27 13.64
N SER A 11 0.66 16.28 13.66
CA SER A 11 2.10 16.52 13.88
C SER A 11 2.73 17.41 12.80
N GLU A 12 2.39 17.21 11.53
CA GLU A 12 2.88 18.05 10.43
C GLU A 12 2.40 19.51 10.58
N TYR A 13 1.13 19.69 10.98
CA TYR A 13 0.59 21.01 11.27
C TYR A 13 1.39 21.69 12.38
N TYR A 14 1.70 20.99 13.48
CA TYR A 14 2.50 21.53 14.57
C TYR A 14 3.96 21.83 14.16
N GLN A 15 4.57 20.94 13.37
CA GLN A 15 5.95 21.08 12.90
C GLN A 15 6.14 22.22 11.89
N SER A 16 5.05 22.71 11.29
CA SER A 16 5.08 23.85 10.37
C SER A 16 5.27 25.21 11.06
N TYR A 17 5.17 25.28 12.39
CA TYR A 17 5.31 26.52 13.16
C TYR A 17 6.60 26.56 13.99
N LEU A 18 7.03 27.79 14.32
CA LEU A 18 8.12 27.98 15.28
C LEU A 18 7.70 27.49 16.67
N VAL A 19 8.65 26.91 17.40
CA VAL A 19 8.44 26.34 18.75
C VAL A 19 7.70 27.28 19.70
N ARG A 20 7.95 28.59 19.61
CA ARG A 20 7.26 29.60 20.45
C ARG A 20 5.74 29.68 20.24
N HIS A 21 5.23 29.23 19.10
CA HIS A 21 3.80 29.20 18.77
C HIS A 21 3.16 27.82 19.01
N PHE A 22 3.94 26.80 19.36
CA PHE A 22 3.43 25.44 19.55
C PHE A 22 2.31 25.37 20.60
N LYS A 23 2.51 26.03 21.75
CA LYS A 23 1.53 26.02 22.85
C LYS A 23 0.19 26.65 22.46
N GLU A 24 0.23 27.73 21.68
CA GLU A 24 -0.97 28.38 21.15
C GLU A 24 -1.71 27.45 20.18
N LYS A 25 -0.98 26.87 19.21
CA LYS A 25 -1.58 26.02 18.18
C LYS A 25 -2.15 24.70 18.73
N ILE A 26 -1.50 24.09 19.71
CA ILE A 26 -2.05 22.90 20.37
C ILE A 26 -3.31 23.24 21.17
N SER A 27 -3.37 24.40 21.83
CA SER A 27 -4.57 24.82 22.57
C SER A 27 -5.76 25.17 21.69
N GLU A 28 -5.50 25.58 20.43
CA GLU A 28 -6.53 25.84 19.43
C GLU A 28 -6.97 24.56 18.67
N THR A 29 -6.28 23.43 18.89
CA THR A 29 -6.61 22.19 18.18
C THR A 29 -7.92 21.62 18.73
N VAL A 30 -8.92 21.52 17.87
CA VAL A 30 -10.15 20.78 18.14
C VAL A 30 -9.94 19.32 17.72
N VAL A 31 -10.32 18.39 18.58
CA VAL A 31 -10.21 16.95 18.35
C VAL A 31 -11.58 16.29 18.45
N GLU A 32 -11.82 15.29 17.61
CA GLU A 32 -13.04 14.48 17.65
C GLU A 32 -12.80 13.24 18.52
N LEU A 33 -13.70 13.00 19.48
CA LEU A 33 -13.63 11.87 20.40
C LEU A 33 -14.91 11.03 20.32
N PRO A 34 -14.81 9.71 20.52
CA PRO A 34 -15.98 8.85 20.68
C PRO A 34 -16.69 9.25 21.98
N VAL A 35 -18.00 9.36 21.90
CA VAL A 35 -18.88 9.66 23.04
C VAL A 35 -19.99 8.62 23.11
N ILE A 36 -20.47 8.37 24.31
CA ILE A 36 -21.63 7.50 24.55
C ILE A 36 -22.87 8.27 24.08
N GLU A 37 -23.58 7.71 23.11
CA GLU A 37 -24.76 8.38 22.53
C GLU A 37 -25.83 8.61 23.60
N HIS A 38 -26.28 9.87 23.72
CA HIS A 38 -27.35 10.24 24.64
C HIS A 38 -28.70 10.34 23.92
N SER A 39 -29.77 9.87 24.56
CA SER A 39 -31.11 9.84 23.96
C SER A 39 -31.76 11.21 23.75
N ASP A 40 -31.26 12.24 24.46
CA ASP A 40 -31.70 13.63 24.30
C ASP A 40 -30.90 14.33 23.19
N LEU A 41 -31.60 14.80 22.16
CA LEU A 41 -31.02 15.52 21.02
C LEU A 41 -30.41 16.88 21.39
N ASN A 42 -30.75 17.44 22.57
CA ASN A 42 -30.20 18.70 23.06
C ASN A 42 -29.11 18.49 24.13
N HIS A 43 -28.65 17.26 24.35
CA HIS A 43 -27.60 16.97 25.32
C HIS A 43 -26.30 17.71 24.97
N GLU A 44 -25.76 18.44 25.94
CA GLU A 44 -24.43 19.05 25.81
C GLU A 44 -23.38 18.04 26.24
N TYR A 45 -22.64 17.51 25.27
CA TYR A 45 -21.58 16.54 25.52
C TYR A 45 -20.40 17.17 26.27
N THR A 46 -19.93 16.45 27.30
CA THR A 46 -18.84 16.83 28.18
C THR A 46 -17.76 15.73 28.19
N VAL A 47 -16.72 15.92 29.00
CA VAL A 47 -15.65 14.93 29.18
C VAL A 47 -16.14 13.62 29.83
N ASP A 48 -17.25 13.67 30.56
CA ASP A 48 -17.82 12.50 31.23
C ASP A 48 -18.56 11.58 30.24
N ASP A 49 -18.93 12.10 29.07
CA ASP A 49 -19.59 11.35 28.01
C ASP A 49 -18.60 10.62 27.09
N ILE A 50 -17.30 10.78 27.30
CA ILE A 50 -16.27 10.12 26.47
C ILE A 50 -16.37 8.61 26.64
N ASP A 51 -16.45 7.90 25.52
CA ASP A 51 -16.52 6.44 25.50
C ASP A 51 -15.12 5.83 25.64
N TRP A 52 -14.66 5.73 26.89
CA TRP A 52 -13.39 5.10 27.23
C TRP A 52 -13.38 3.60 26.90
N GLN A 53 -14.52 2.92 27.04
CA GLN A 53 -14.63 1.49 26.76
C GLN A 53 -14.42 1.22 25.27
N TYR A 54 -15.02 2.03 24.40
CA TYR A 54 -14.76 1.97 22.96
C TYR A 54 -13.27 2.10 22.65
N MET A 55 -12.57 3.05 23.27
CA MET A 55 -11.13 3.22 23.04
C MET A 55 -10.31 1.99 23.47
N GLU A 56 -10.65 1.36 24.60
CA GLU A 56 -10.02 0.11 25.05
C GLU A 56 -10.31 -1.06 24.11
N ASP A 57 -11.55 -1.17 23.64
CA ASP A 57 -11.95 -2.26 22.76
C ASP A 57 -11.25 -2.16 21.40
N ARG A 58 -10.94 -0.94 20.93
CA ARG A 58 -10.10 -0.74 19.74
C ARG A 58 -8.65 -1.21 19.92
N ILE A 59 -8.10 -1.12 21.13
CA ILE A 59 -6.78 -1.70 21.44
C ILE A 59 -6.85 -3.23 21.40
N LYS A 60 -7.89 -3.84 21.99
CA LYS A 60 -8.09 -5.29 21.96
C LYS A 60 -8.30 -5.81 20.55
N GLU A 61 -9.08 -5.10 19.74
CA GLU A 61 -9.30 -5.40 18.33
C GLU A 61 -7.99 -5.38 17.54
N LEU A 62 -7.16 -4.34 17.75
CA LEU A 62 -5.83 -4.26 17.13
C LEU A 62 -4.93 -5.43 17.56
N ASP A 63 -4.89 -5.78 18.84
CA ASP A 63 -4.11 -6.91 19.35
C ASP A 63 -4.53 -8.23 18.70
N ALA A 64 -5.85 -8.48 18.64
CA ALA A 64 -6.40 -9.67 18.00
C ALA A 64 -6.08 -9.70 16.50
N TYR A 65 -6.19 -8.56 15.82
CA TYR A 65 -5.87 -8.44 14.39
C TYR A 65 -4.39 -8.76 14.13
N LEU A 66 -3.47 -8.17 14.90
CA LEU A 66 -2.03 -8.41 14.75
C LEU A 66 -1.68 -9.90 14.91
N LYS A 67 -2.27 -10.57 15.92
CA LYS A 67 -2.08 -12.00 16.16
C LYS A 67 -2.64 -12.88 15.03
N VAL A 68 -3.87 -12.63 14.59
CA VAL A 68 -4.53 -13.43 13.54
C VAL A 68 -3.84 -13.26 12.18
N THR A 69 -3.29 -12.08 11.92
CA THR A 69 -2.54 -11.78 10.68
C THR A 69 -1.06 -12.11 10.76
N ASN A 70 -0.57 -12.59 11.92
CA ASN A 70 0.84 -12.85 12.19
C ASN A 70 1.74 -11.61 11.95
N LEU A 71 1.19 -10.43 12.22
CA LEU A 71 1.86 -9.14 12.16
C LEU A 71 2.52 -8.76 13.49
N ASP A 72 2.31 -9.56 14.54
CA ASP A 72 3.00 -9.46 15.83
C ASP A 72 4.41 -10.08 15.83
N ASP A 73 4.74 -10.96 14.87
CA ASP A 73 6.12 -11.36 14.59
C ASP A 73 6.86 -10.28 13.80
N TYR A 74 7.48 -9.35 14.53
CA TYR A 74 8.33 -8.30 13.96
C TYR A 74 9.83 -8.58 14.13
N GLU A 75 10.23 -9.74 14.68
CA GLU A 75 11.64 -10.03 14.91
C GLU A 75 12.35 -10.34 13.59
N LEU A 76 13.45 -9.61 13.34
CA LEU A 76 14.28 -9.84 12.16
C LEU A 76 15.20 -11.04 12.39
N THR A 77 15.05 -12.04 11.53
CA THR A 77 15.99 -13.16 11.44
C THR A 77 17.33 -12.69 10.87
N ASP A 78 18.37 -13.53 10.99
CA ASP A 78 19.66 -13.20 10.39
C ASP A 78 19.60 -13.16 8.86
N GLU A 79 18.68 -13.92 8.25
CA GLU A 79 18.38 -13.82 6.81
C GLU A 79 17.74 -12.48 6.46
N ASP A 80 16.78 -11.98 7.25
CA ASP A 80 16.16 -10.68 7.03
C ASP A 80 17.20 -9.56 7.09
N LYS A 81 18.07 -9.59 8.11
CA LYS A 81 19.18 -8.63 8.24
C LYS A 81 20.13 -8.70 7.04
N LYS A 82 20.48 -9.91 6.58
CA LYS A 82 21.32 -10.11 5.40
C LYS A 82 20.67 -9.47 4.17
N ILE A 83 19.39 -9.71 3.93
CA ILE A 83 18.63 -9.16 2.80
C ILE A 83 18.59 -7.63 2.83
N LEU A 84 18.32 -7.04 3.99
CA LEU A 84 18.28 -5.58 4.17
C LEU A 84 19.67 -4.93 4.01
N SER A 85 20.74 -5.67 4.27
CA SER A 85 22.12 -5.18 4.15
C SER A 85 22.71 -5.25 2.73
N LEU A 86 22.01 -5.86 1.77
CA LEU A 86 22.55 -6.04 0.41
C LEU A 86 22.76 -4.71 -0.32
N SER A 87 23.94 -4.56 -0.90
CA SER A 87 24.29 -3.40 -1.72
C SER A 87 23.82 -3.57 -3.17
N ARG A 88 23.38 -2.48 -3.81
CA ARG A 88 22.90 -2.51 -5.21
C ARG A 88 24.06 -2.38 -6.19
N LYS A 89 24.11 -3.28 -7.18
CA LYS A 89 24.96 -3.18 -8.38
C LYS A 89 24.12 -3.31 -9.65
N SER A 90 24.38 -2.45 -10.64
CA SER A 90 23.73 -2.54 -11.95
C SER A 90 24.31 -3.70 -12.76
N ALA A 91 23.46 -4.54 -13.34
CA ALA A 91 23.88 -5.53 -14.33
C ALA A 91 23.93 -4.89 -15.74
N SER A 92 25.00 -5.13 -16.50
CA SER A 92 25.07 -4.77 -17.92
C SER A 92 24.24 -5.73 -18.76
N ASN A 93 23.85 -5.29 -19.97
CA ASN A 93 23.09 -6.11 -20.93
C ASN A 93 23.94 -7.20 -21.62
N GLU A 94 25.18 -7.41 -21.17
CA GLU A 94 26.11 -8.35 -21.77
C GLU A 94 26.12 -9.64 -20.95
N ASN A 95 25.69 -10.73 -21.57
CA ASN A 95 25.81 -12.09 -21.04
C ASN A 95 27.28 -12.38 -20.75
N GLY A 96 27.66 -12.40 -19.48
CA GLY A 96 29.06 -12.64 -19.13
C GLY A 96 29.34 -12.54 -17.63
N SER A 97 28.65 -13.36 -16.82
CA SER A 97 29.22 -13.97 -15.62
C SER A 97 28.14 -14.81 -14.93
N LEU A 98 28.27 -16.13 -15.08
CA LEU A 98 27.90 -17.05 -14.02
C LEU A 98 28.79 -16.69 -12.82
N GLU A 99 28.22 -16.04 -11.82
CA GLU A 99 28.71 -16.22 -10.46
C GLU A 99 27.50 -16.57 -9.60
N THR A 100 27.52 -17.84 -9.25
CA THR A 100 26.80 -18.51 -8.19
C THR A 100 26.69 -17.61 -6.96
N ASP A 101 25.46 -17.46 -6.52
CA ASP A 101 25.08 -17.25 -5.13
C ASP A 101 25.59 -15.98 -4.46
N CYS A 102 24.75 -15.48 -3.56
CA CYS A 102 24.89 -14.24 -2.84
C CYS A 102 25.97 -14.34 -1.73
N GLU A 103 27.21 -14.64 -2.12
CA GLU A 103 28.38 -14.74 -1.23
C GLU A 103 29.05 -13.37 -0.99
N ASN A 104 28.91 -12.39 -1.89
CA ASN A 104 29.59 -11.08 -1.77
C ASN A 104 28.68 -9.88 -1.42
N GLY A 105 27.50 -10.10 -0.83
CA GLY A 105 26.64 -9.00 -0.34
C GLY A 105 26.13 -8.02 -1.42
N THR A 106 26.10 -8.46 -2.68
CA THR A 106 25.81 -7.61 -3.84
C THR A 106 24.59 -8.12 -4.61
N LEU A 107 23.59 -7.27 -4.79
CA LEU A 107 22.36 -7.56 -5.52
C LEU A 107 22.40 -6.95 -6.93
N ARG A 108 22.14 -7.78 -7.94
CA ARG A 108 22.13 -7.37 -9.36
C ARG A 108 20.75 -6.89 -9.78
N PHE A 109 20.73 -5.81 -10.56
CA PHE A 109 19.50 -5.24 -11.12
C PHE A 109 19.58 -5.13 -12.63
N LYS A 110 18.47 -5.44 -13.31
CA LYS A 110 18.33 -5.34 -14.76
C LYS A 110 17.11 -4.51 -15.12
N LYS A 111 17.19 -3.82 -16.25
CA LYS A 111 16.07 -3.06 -16.82
C LYS A 111 15.23 -3.99 -17.72
N PHE A 112 13.92 -4.01 -17.48
CA PHE A 112 12.94 -4.78 -18.25
C PHE A 112 11.95 -3.82 -18.90
N LYS A 113 11.43 -4.16 -20.09
CA LYS A 113 10.23 -3.46 -20.58
C LYS A 113 9.03 -3.92 -19.76
N VAL A 114 8.11 -3.01 -19.48
CA VAL A 114 6.87 -3.35 -18.76
C VAL A 114 6.15 -4.50 -19.47
N VAL A 115 6.10 -4.46 -20.79
CA VAL A 115 5.43 -5.47 -21.62
C VAL A 115 6.13 -6.83 -21.67
N ASP A 116 7.40 -6.92 -21.25
CA ASP A 116 8.10 -8.21 -21.16
C ASP A 116 7.63 -8.97 -19.91
N ILE A 117 7.24 -8.23 -18.86
CA ILE A 117 6.80 -8.79 -17.56
C ILE A 117 5.27 -8.90 -17.47
N PHE A 118 4.55 -7.94 -18.08
CA PHE A 118 3.10 -7.80 -17.94
C PHE A 118 2.37 -7.77 -19.28
N GLU A 119 1.16 -8.32 -19.30
CA GLU A 119 0.13 -7.97 -20.25
C GLU A 119 -0.55 -6.67 -19.79
N VAL A 120 -0.58 -5.66 -20.65
CA VAL A 120 -1.17 -4.35 -20.36
C VAL A 120 -2.54 -4.25 -21.00
N LYS A 121 -3.58 -4.05 -20.19
CA LYS A 121 -4.94 -3.79 -20.68
C LYS A 121 -5.47 -2.48 -20.12
N ASN A 122 -6.42 -1.89 -20.84
CA ASN A 122 -7.30 -0.88 -20.27
C ASN A 122 -8.34 -1.58 -19.39
N THR A 123 -8.76 -0.94 -18.31
CA THR A 123 -9.88 -1.46 -17.52
C THR A 123 -11.18 -1.33 -18.28
N LYS A 124 -12.17 -2.10 -17.87
CA LYS A 124 -13.57 -1.81 -18.18
C LYS A 124 -13.99 -0.52 -17.46
N CYS A 125 -15.13 0.04 -17.85
CA CYS A 125 -15.70 1.22 -17.22
C CYS A 125 -17.11 0.90 -16.76
N PHE A 126 -17.33 0.98 -15.45
CA PHE A 126 -18.66 0.86 -14.86
C PHE A 126 -19.31 2.24 -14.84
N MET A 127 -20.46 2.36 -15.51
CA MET A 127 -21.12 3.65 -15.74
C MET A 127 -21.62 4.26 -14.42
N LYS A 128 -21.38 5.57 -14.24
CA LYS A 128 -21.77 6.29 -13.03
C LYS A 128 -23.29 6.28 -12.77
N ASN A 129 -24.11 6.20 -13.82
CA ASN A 129 -25.57 6.18 -13.69
C ASN A 129 -26.10 4.91 -13.03
N ASP A 130 -25.34 3.81 -13.11
CA ASP A 130 -25.71 2.51 -12.53
C ASP A 130 -25.04 2.30 -11.16
N LEU A 131 -24.29 3.29 -10.68
CA LEU A 131 -23.49 3.18 -9.45
C LEU A 131 -24.36 3.37 -8.21
N ILE A 132 -24.58 2.27 -7.49
CA ILE A 132 -25.17 2.26 -6.15
C ILE A 132 -24.09 1.80 -5.17
N LEU A 133 -23.63 2.72 -4.32
CA LEU A 133 -22.59 2.45 -3.34
C LEU A 133 -23.08 1.46 -2.28
N ASN A 134 -22.18 0.59 -1.81
CA ASN A 134 -22.44 -0.44 -0.80
C ASN A 134 -23.58 -1.42 -1.17
N SER A 135 -23.83 -1.61 -2.47
CA SER A 135 -24.91 -2.48 -2.97
C SER A 135 -24.50 -3.95 -3.11
N GLY A 136 -23.22 -4.28 -2.92
CA GLY A 136 -22.72 -5.63 -3.08
C GLY A 136 -21.29 -5.77 -2.55
N ASN A 137 -20.58 -6.80 -3.03
CA ASN A 137 -19.27 -7.21 -2.51
C ASN A 137 -18.12 -7.01 -3.50
N THR A 138 -18.37 -6.51 -4.71
CA THR A 138 -17.31 -6.28 -5.71
C THR A 138 -16.67 -4.92 -5.47
N PRO A 139 -15.33 -4.82 -5.34
CA PRO A 139 -14.65 -3.54 -5.23
C PRO A 139 -14.91 -2.65 -6.44
N TYR A 140 -15.39 -1.43 -6.20
CA TYR A 140 -15.44 -0.35 -7.17
C TYR A 140 -14.23 0.57 -6.98
N ILE A 141 -13.37 0.58 -7.99
CA ILE A 141 -12.03 1.14 -7.92
C ILE A 141 -11.95 2.44 -8.71
N THR A 142 -11.24 3.40 -8.14
CA THR A 142 -11.01 4.72 -8.73
C THR A 142 -9.51 5.02 -8.82
N ALA A 143 -9.14 6.11 -9.49
CA ALA A 143 -7.74 6.55 -9.56
C ALA A 143 -7.20 7.16 -8.23
N SER A 144 -7.77 6.78 -7.08
CA SER A 144 -7.38 7.23 -5.73
C SER A 144 -6.19 6.43 -5.20
N ASP A 145 -5.23 7.11 -4.58
CA ASP A 145 -4.09 6.51 -3.87
C ASP A 145 -4.43 5.97 -2.47
N ARG A 146 -5.63 6.28 -1.98
CA ARG A 146 -6.15 5.79 -0.70
C ARG A 146 -6.83 4.44 -0.83
N ASN A 147 -6.83 3.69 0.26
CA ASN A 147 -7.59 2.46 0.45
C ASN A 147 -7.43 1.44 -0.70
N ASN A 148 -6.20 1.28 -1.19
CA ASN A 148 -5.90 0.39 -2.32
C ASN A 148 -6.77 0.69 -3.56
N SER A 149 -7.11 1.97 -3.76
CA SER A 149 -7.99 2.49 -4.81
C SER A 149 -9.47 2.14 -4.69
N VAL A 150 -9.90 1.40 -3.66
CA VAL A 150 -11.29 1.01 -3.44
C VAL A 150 -12.10 2.17 -2.85
N MET A 151 -13.14 2.60 -3.56
CA MET A 151 -14.06 3.65 -3.10
C MET A 151 -15.29 3.09 -2.38
N SER A 152 -15.82 1.96 -2.85
CA SER A 152 -16.99 1.29 -2.27
C SER A 152 -17.07 -0.14 -2.81
N TYR A 153 -18.01 -0.93 -2.31
CA TYR A 153 -18.34 -2.26 -2.82
C TYR A 153 -19.72 -2.24 -3.45
N ILE A 154 -19.86 -2.82 -4.64
CA ILE A 154 -21.10 -2.73 -5.42
C ILE A 154 -21.53 -4.09 -5.97
N ALA A 155 -22.81 -4.19 -6.33
CA ALA A 155 -23.30 -5.28 -7.16
C ALA A 155 -23.01 -4.98 -8.64
N CYS A 156 -22.49 -5.96 -9.37
CA CYS A 156 -22.25 -5.86 -10.81
C CYS A 156 -22.34 -7.25 -11.45
N SER A 157 -22.46 -7.31 -12.78
CA SER A 157 -22.43 -8.58 -13.51
C SER A 157 -20.99 -9.03 -13.77
N GLU A 158 -20.78 -10.33 -13.99
CA GLU A 158 -19.43 -10.90 -14.22
C GLU A 158 -18.77 -10.34 -15.48
N GLU A 159 -19.55 -9.98 -16.50
CA GLU A 159 -19.04 -9.44 -17.76
C GLU A 159 -18.41 -8.05 -17.59
N GLN A 160 -18.73 -7.36 -16.49
CA GLN A 160 -18.18 -6.05 -16.17
C GLN A 160 -16.85 -6.13 -15.41
N LEU A 161 -16.48 -7.30 -14.90
CA LEU A 161 -15.31 -7.49 -14.05
C LEU A 161 -14.00 -7.41 -14.83
N ASP A 162 -13.04 -6.68 -14.28
CA ASP A 162 -11.62 -6.89 -14.49
C ASP A 162 -11.12 -7.93 -13.48
N LYS A 163 -10.14 -8.74 -13.89
CA LYS A 163 -9.64 -9.84 -13.06
C LYS A 163 -8.68 -9.34 -11.97
N GLY A 164 -8.72 -10.00 -10.82
CA GLY A 164 -7.78 -9.79 -9.72
C GLY A 164 -6.36 -10.26 -10.03
N HIS A 165 -5.54 -10.32 -8.99
CA HIS A 165 -4.10 -10.62 -9.04
C HIS A 165 -3.34 -9.75 -10.07
N CYS A 166 -3.64 -8.45 -10.09
CA CYS A 166 -3.08 -7.50 -11.05
C CYS A 166 -2.63 -6.19 -10.37
N ILE A 167 -1.85 -5.39 -11.10
CA ILE A 167 -1.54 -4.02 -10.68
C ILE A 167 -2.47 -3.07 -11.45
N PHE A 168 -3.28 -2.33 -10.72
CA PHE A 168 -4.09 -1.23 -11.25
C PHE A 168 -3.24 0.04 -11.37
N ILE A 169 -3.46 0.81 -12.44
CA ILE A 169 -2.86 2.13 -12.64
C ILE A 169 -3.95 3.16 -12.93
N GLY A 170 -4.07 4.16 -12.06
CA GLY A 170 -4.92 5.33 -12.30
C GLY A 170 -4.38 6.16 -13.46
N GLY A 171 -5.11 6.24 -14.57
CA GLY A 171 -4.60 6.81 -15.83
C GLY A 171 -4.18 8.27 -15.69
N LYS A 172 -4.96 9.09 -14.97
CA LYS A 172 -4.67 10.51 -14.75
C LYS A 172 -3.76 10.79 -13.56
N THR A 173 -3.93 10.04 -12.47
CA THR A 173 -3.24 10.30 -11.19
C THR A 173 -1.92 9.58 -11.08
N LEU A 174 -1.63 8.62 -11.98
CA LEU A 174 -0.48 7.72 -11.92
C LEU A 174 -0.40 6.99 -10.55
N THR A 175 -1.55 6.70 -9.97
CA THR A 175 -1.64 5.85 -8.77
C THR A 175 -1.41 4.40 -9.16
N PHE A 176 -0.73 3.64 -8.30
CA PHE A 176 -0.54 2.20 -8.45
C PHE A 176 -1.12 1.48 -7.24
N SER A 177 -1.89 0.41 -7.46
CA SER A 177 -2.46 -0.41 -6.39
C SER A 177 -2.53 -1.88 -6.80
N TYR A 178 -2.42 -2.78 -5.83
CA TYR A 178 -2.49 -4.22 -6.05
C TYR A 178 -3.93 -4.68 -5.87
N GLN A 179 -4.54 -5.29 -6.87
CA GLN A 179 -5.89 -5.82 -6.76
C GLN A 179 -5.81 -7.33 -6.57
N ASP A 180 -6.21 -7.80 -5.38
CA ASP A 180 -6.21 -9.21 -5.01
C ASP A 180 -7.40 -9.96 -5.61
N GLN A 181 -8.57 -9.33 -5.63
CA GLN A 181 -9.82 -9.87 -6.13
C GLN A 181 -10.28 -9.19 -7.43
N ASP A 182 -11.24 -9.82 -8.11
CA ASP A 182 -11.92 -9.24 -9.27
C ASP A 182 -12.63 -7.94 -8.87
N PHE A 183 -12.65 -6.96 -9.78
CA PHE A 183 -13.12 -5.61 -9.47
C PHE A 183 -13.74 -4.92 -10.68
N VAL A 184 -14.32 -3.74 -10.47
CA VAL A 184 -14.76 -2.84 -11.54
C VAL A 184 -14.09 -1.47 -11.39
N SER A 185 -13.74 -0.86 -12.52
CA SER A 185 -13.09 0.46 -12.57
C SER A 185 -14.07 1.55 -12.99
N ASN A 186 -13.84 2.77 -12.49
CA ASN A 186 -14.64 3.95 -12.79
C ASN A 186 -14.36 4.61 -14.15
N ASP A 187 -13.25 4.25 -14.81
CA ASP A 187 -12.76 4.92 -16.02
C ASP A 187 -11.99 3.93 -16.89
N SER A 188 -12.29 3.85 -18.19
CA SER A 188 -11.63 2.96 -19.15
C SER A 188 -10.22 3.41 -19.55
N HIS A 189 -9.81 4.63 -19.18
CA HIS A 189 -8.44 5.10 -19.36
C HIS A 189 -7.48 4.63 -18.26
N ASN A 190 -8.00 4.05 -17.19
CA ASN A 190 -7.16 3.31 -16.23
C ASN A 190 -6.59 2.05 -16.89
N LEU A 191 -5.49 1.55 -16.32
CA LEU A 191 -4.78 0.39 -16.85
C LEU A 191 -4.71 -0.71 -15.79
N VAL A 192 -4.56 -1.93 -16.27
CA VAL A 192 -4.22 -3.10 -15.48
C VAL A 192 -3.01 -3.79 -16.07
N LEU A 193 -2.10 -4.21 -15.20
CA LEU A 193 -0.94 -5.02 -15.52
C LEU A 193 -1.13 -6.42 -14.96
N TYR A 194 -1.36 -7.39 -15.85
CA TYR A 194 -1.42 -8.81 -15.49
C TYR A 194 -0.05 -9.44 -15.72
N PRO A 195 0.56 -10.07 -14.71
CA PRO A 195 1.85 -10.73 -14.93
C PRO A 195 1.74 -11.86 -15.96
N LYS A 196 2.74 -11.97 -16.85
CA LYS A 196 2.77 -13.02 -17.89
C LYS A 196 3.26 -14.38 -17.40
N TYR A 197 3.63 -14.48 -16.12
CA TYR A 197 4.14 -15.70 -15.53
C TYR A 197 3.00 -16.67 -15.22
N LEU A 198 3.25 -17.97 -15.37
CA LEU A 198 2.24 -19.03 -15.13
C LEU A 198 1.94 -19.27 -13.65
N LYS A 199 2.54 -18.50 -12.73
CA LYS A 199 2.32 -18.59 -11.29
C LYS A 199 1.68 -17.31 -10.75
N ILE A 200 0.76 -17.46 -9.81
CA ILE A 200 0.27 -16.35 -8.99
C ILE A 200 1.39 -15.98 -8.01
N PHE A 201 1.72 -14.70 -7.94
CA PHE A 201 2.70 -14.21 -6.98
C PHE A 201 2.05 -13.89 -5.64
N SER A 202 2.84 -13.86 -4.57
CA SER A 202 2.38 -13.28 -3.30
C SER A 202 2.16 -11.78 -3.44
N LYS A 203 1.30 -11.21 -2.58
CA LYS A 203 1.06 -9.75 -2.50
C LYS A 203 2.37 -8.95 -2.38
N TYR A 204 3.38 -9.51 -1.71
CA TYR A 204 4.67 -8.87 -1.46
C TYR A 204 5.46 -8.62 -2.75
N VAL A 205 5.41 -9.56 -3.70
CA VAL A 205 6.03 -9.37 -5.01
C VAL A 205 5.35 -8.25 -5.78
N TYR A 206 4.00 -8.18 -5.76
CA TYR A 206 3.26 -7.08 -6.37
C TYR A 206 3.61 -5.73 -5.74
N MET A 207 3.72 -5.65 -4.40
CA MET A 207 4.14 -4.43 -3.70
C MET A 207 5.53 -3.96 -4.13
N TYR A 208 6.49 -4.89 -4.27
CA TYR A 208 7.82 -4.57 -4.77
C TYR A 208 7.77 -4.02 -6.21
N MET A 209 7.01 -4.69 -7.08
CA MET A 209 6.88 -4.29 -8.48
C MET A 209 6.18 -2.92 -8.60
N ILE A 210 5.19 -2.63 -7.76
CA ILE A 210 4.54 -1.33 -7.67
C ILE A 210 5.54 -0.22 -7.36
N ASP A 211 6.37 -0.36 -6.32
CA ASP A 211 7.39 0.64 -5.98
C ASP A 211 8.40 0.82 -7.12
N SER A 212 8.82 -0.29 -7.73
CA SER A 212 9.75 -0.30 -8.86
C SER A 212 9.18 0.43 -10.09
N LEU A 213 7.91 0.23 -10.39
CA LEU A 213 7.17 0.93 -11.46
C LEU A 213 7.01 2.41 -11.12
N GLN A 214 6.50 2.73 -9.94
CA GLN A 214 6.29 4.11 -9.49
C GLN A 214 7.59 4.91 -9.56
N LYS A 215 8.70 4.34 -9.05
CA LYS A 215 10.02 4.98 -9.12
C LYS A 215 10.49 5.22 -10.55
N SER A 216 10.20 4.31 -11.47
CA SER A 216 10.63 4.38 -12.86
C SER A 216 9.76 5.28 -13.74
N LEU A 217 8.48 5.47 -13.36
CA LEU A 217 7.48 6.15 -14.18
C LEU A 217 7.07 7.52 -13.65
N LYS A 218 7.24 7.82 -12.34
CA LYS A 218 6.80 9.08 -11.73
C LYS A 218 7.34 10.35 -12.39
N SER A 219 8.54 10.30 -12.98
CA SER A 219 9.16 11.46 -13.65
C SER A 219 8.76 11.59 -15.12
N LYS A 220 8.06 10.60 -15.68
CA LYS A 220 7.68 10.56 -17.10
C LYS A 220 6.27 11.09 -17.34
N TYR A 221 5.38 10.91 -16.36
CA TYR A 221 3.97 11.23 -16.48
C TYR A 221 3.58 12.26 -15.43
N TYR A 222 2.69 13.16 -15.82
CA TYR A 222 2.12 14.19 -14.97
C TYR A 222 0.71 14.51 -15.47
N TRP A 223 -0.02 15.38 -14.78
CA TRP A 223 -1.43 15.66 -15.09
C TRP A 223 -1.68 16.04 -16.57
N GLY A 224 -0.81 16.84 -17.17
CA GLY A 224 -0.90 17.27 -18.57
C GLY A 224 -0.39 16.24 -19.58
N ASP A 225 0.35 15.22 -19.14
CA ASP A 225 0.82 14.12 -19.98
C ASP A 225 0.62 12.78 -19.26
N SER A 226 -0.63 12.33 -19.22
CA SER A 226 -1.04 11.12 -18.52
C SER A 226 -0.47 9.84 -19.18
N ILE A 227 -0.35 8.79 -18.38
CA ILE A 227 -0.02 7.45 -18.87
C ILE A 227 -1.18 6.93 -19.72
N SER A 228 -0.85 6.10 -20.71
CA SER A 228 -1.85 5.38 -21.50
C SER A 228 -1.30 4.04 -21.95
N ASN A 229 -2.18 3.13 -22.36
CA ASN A 229 -1.81 1.81 -22.86
C ASN A 229 -0.74 1.93 -23.94
N ARG A 230 -0.91 2.84 -24.91
CA ARG A 230 0.06 3.07 -26.00
C ARG A 230 1.44 3.50 -25.50
N LYS A 231 1.51 4.36 -24.48
CA LYS A 231 2.79 4.90 -23.98
C LYS A 231 3.56 3.87 -23.15
N ILE A 232 2.87 3.20 -22.23
CA ILE A 232 3.49 2.22 -21.33
C ILE A 232 4.09 1.02 -22.07
N GLN A 233 3.65 0.73 -23.31
CA GLN A 233 4.25 -0.33 -24.14
C GLN A 233 5.77 -0.21 -24.31
N LYS A 234 6.31 1.02 -24.26
CA LYS A 234 7.74 1.30 -24.45
C LYS A 234 8.47 1.55 -23.13
N ASP A 235 7.73 1.59 -22.03
CA ASP A 235 8.31 1.89 -20.75
C ASP A 235 9.14 0.74 -20.22
N THR A 236 10.11 1.12 -19.40
CA THR A 236 11.00 0.20 -18.72
C THR A 236 11.04 0.53 -17.24
N PHE A 237 11.28 -0.51 -16.45
CA PHE A 237 11.47 -0.45 -15.01
C PHE A 237 12.59 -1.42 -14.62
N THR A 238 13.09 -1.30 -13.39
CA THR A 238 14.27 -2.04 -12.95
C THR A 238 13.86 -3.04 -11.87
N LEU A 239 14.29 -4.29 -12.02
CA LEU A 239 14.04 -5.36 -11.06
C LEU A 239 15.35 -6.05 -10.63
N PRO A 240 15.39 -6.62 -9.42
CA PRO A 240 16.46 -7.54 -9.02
C PRO A 240 16.41 -8.80 -9.90
N VAL A 241 17.57 -9.40 -10.16
CA VAL A 241 17.68 -10.59 -11.01
C VAL A 241 18.50 -11.71 -10.39
N THR A 242 18.10 -12.94 -10.71
CA THR A 242 18.82 -14.17 -10.37
C THR A 242 20.15 -14.27 -11.13
N PRO A 243 21.00 -15.27 -10.83
CA PRO A 243 22.19 -15.59 -11.64
C PRO A 243 21.89 -15.70 -13.14
N ASP A 244 20.73 -16.26 -13.50
CA ASP A 244 20.28 -16.48 -14.88
C ASP A 244 19.75 -15.22 -15.57
N GLY A 245 19.62 -14.10 -14.84
CA GLY A 245 19.16 -12.82 -15.39
C GLY A 245 17.64 -12.67 -15.49
N GLU A 246 16.90 -13.59 -14.86
CA GLU A 246 15.45 -13.55 -14.68
C GLU A 246 15.08 -12.75 -13.42
N PRO A 247 13.87 -12.16 -13.35
CA PRO A 247 13.44 -11.44 -12.15
C PRO A 247 13.47 -12.31 -10.88
N ASP A 248 14.12 -11.80 -9.83
CA ASP A 248 14.27 -12.50 -8.56
C ASP A 248 13.06 -12.24 -7.64
N PHE A 249 11.97 -12.96 -7.91
CA PHE A 249 10.72 -12.83 -7.14
C PHE A 249 10.86 -13.25 -5.68
N ASP A 250 11.74 -14.20 -5.39
CA ASP A 250 11.99 -14.66 -4.02
C ASP A 250 12.66 -13.56 -3.19
N TYR A 251 13.68 -12.90 -3.75
CA TYR A 251 14.26 -11.72 -3.13
C TYR A 251 13.20 -10.62 -2.92
N MET A 252 12.37 -10.32 -3.94
CA MET A 252 11.34 -9.28 -3.82
C MET A 252 10.39 -9.55 -2.66
N GLU A 253 9.93 -10.78 -2.51
CA GLU A 253 9.04 -11.19 -1.43
C GLU A 253 9.71 -11.07 -0.07
N ARG A 254 10.88 -11.69 0.11
CA ARG A 254 11.59 -11.66 1.40
C ARG A 254 11.98 -10.24 1.81
N TYR A 255 12.39 -9.40 0.85
CA TYR A 255 12.71 -8.00 1.10
C TYR A 255 11.50 -7.22 1.63
N ILE A 256 10.34 -7.33 0.98
CA ILE A 256 9.13 -6.62 1.44
C ILE A 256 8.67 -7.16 2.80
N ARG A 257 8.76 -8.46 3.06
CA ARG A 257 8.44 -9.03 4.38
C ARG A 257 9.35 -8.50 5.48
N ALA A 258 10.65 -8.39 5.23
CA ALA A 258 11.58 -7.77 6.19
C ALA A 258 11.25 -6.29 6.46
N ILE A 259 10.83 -5.55 5.44
CA ILE A 259 10.34 -4.17 5.59
C ILE A 259 9.02 -4.11 6.37
N GLU A 260 8.09 -5.05 6.16
CA GLU A 260 6.83 -5.16 6.91
C GLU A 260 7.11 -5.37 8.41
N LYS A 261 8.03 -6.28 8.74
CA LYS A 261 8.51 -6.49 10.12
C LYS A 261 9.06 -5.22 10.76
N LEU A 262 9.93 -4.51 10.05
CA LEU A 262 10.46 -3.22 10.52
C LEU A 262 9.37 -2.19 10.75
N THR A 263 8.38 -2.13 9.85
CA THR A 263 7.33 -1.11 9.88
C THR A 263 6.31 -1.39 10.99
N ILE A 264 5.96 -2.65 11.21
CA ILE A 264 4.95 -3.03 12.20
C ILE A 264 5.50 -3.06 13.63
N ALA A 265 6.82 -3.17 13.80
CA ALA A 265 7.48 -3.24 15.12
C ALA A 265 7.06 -2.12 16.08
N ASP A 266 7.00 -0.88 15.61
CA ASP A 266 6.65 0.27 16.46
C ASP A 266 5.18 0.22 16.89
N VAL A 267 4.29 -0.29 16.03
CA VAL A 267 2.86 -0.48 16.34
C VAL A 267 2.70 -1.54 17.43
N VAL A 268 3.37 -2.68 17.29
CA VAL A 268 3.30 -3.79 18.25
C VAL A 268 3.84 -3.36 19.62
N LYS A 269 5.06 -2.80 19.66
CA LYS A 269 5.69 -2.32 20.91
C LYS A 269 4.86 -1.27 21.63
N TYR A 270 4.26 -0.35 20.87
CA TYR A 270 3.40 0.67 21.46
C TYR A 270 2.12 0.07 22.03
N LYS A 271 1.48 -0.85 21.30
CA LYS A 271 0.30 -1.58 21.77
C LYS A 271 0.60 -2.35 23.06
N ASP A 272 1.72 -3.08 23.12
CA ASP A 272 2.13 -3.82 24.33
C ASP A 272 2.31 -2.89 25.53
N LYS A 273 3.02 -1.76 25.34
CA LYS A 273 3.18 -0.75 26.39
C LYS A 273 1.85 -0.24 26.94
N VAL A 274 0.84 -0.03 26.07
CA VAL A 274 -0.48 0.44 26.50
C VAL A 274 -1.19 -0.62 27.34
N ILE A 275 -1.17 -1.88 26.90
CA ILE A 275 -1.78 -3.01 27.61
C ILE A 275 -1.12 -3.21 28.98
N ASP A 276 0.21 -3.11 29.08
CA ASP A 276 0.95 -3.27 30.34
C ASP A 276 0.66 -2.15 31.37
N THR A 277 0.16 -1.00 30.91
CA THR A 277 -0.18 0.16 31.76
C THR A 277 -1.67 0.29 32.09
N ALA A 278 -2.53 -0.57 31.52
CA ALA A 278 -3.97 -0.61 31.76
C ALA A 278 -4.31 -1.53 32.94
#